data_AF-H3NTA7-F1
#
_entry.id   AF-H3NTA7-F1
#
_cell.length_a   1.000
_cell.length_b   1.000
_cell.length_c   1.000
_cell.angle_alpha   90.00
_cell.angle_beta   90.00
_cell.angle_gamma   90.00
#
_symmetry.space_group_name_H-M   'P 1'
#
loop_
_entity.id
_entity.type
_entity.pdbx_description
1 polymer ?
#
loop_
_entity_poly.entity_id
_entity_poly.type
_entity_poly.pdbx_seq_one_letter_code
_entity_poly.pdbx_strand_id
1 'polypeptide(L)'
;MNTLATKIIVVLSTLFSGGLTFAGDTETEQSYAQVFSGLAMDCIHKEYSNKIAHYMTSDDDLKPPRELYPAFYGCFDWHSSVHGHWLLVRLLNTHESEVDGAAIRHMLNKSFTAKNIAGELASYTRPGMKSFERPYGIAWLLQLTAELRQSSGDDAKRWLHHLLPLEQQAVSNISEWLPKLSFPIRTGEHSQTAFAFGLMLDWAHIAGDREFEALLKSRVRELYAGDVNCPLAYEPSGQDFLSPCIAEADLMRRVLTRPEFSSWLTDFFPTLTAKTGSNWLVPATVTDKSDGKLAHLDGLNTSRAWMLEGITSALPLNDVRRQPLEAALAAHRKAGLDAVLGDMHYMGSHWLGSFATYLETKRGLAIEAGN
;
A
#
# COMPACT_ATOMS: atom_id res chain seq x y z
N MET A 1 84.87 -8.37 -44.13
CA MET A 1 83.73 -9.32 -44.09
C MET A 1 82.66 -8.73 -43.19
N ASN A 2 81.63 -8.17 -43.85
CA ASN A 2 80.26 -7.83 -43.44
C ASN A 2 80.01 -7.27 -42.02
N THR A 3 79.96 -5.95 -41.81
CA THR A 3 78.84 -4.97 -42.07
C THR A 3 77.68 -5.08 -41.06
N LEU A 4 77.08 -4.03 -40.49
CA LEU A 4 77.18 -2.60 -40.72
C LEU A 4 76.67 -1.81 -39.50
N ALA A 5 77.26 -0.63 -39.33
CA ALA A 5 76.85 0.46 -38.47
C ALA A 5 75.40 0.94 -38.65
N THR A 6 74.86 1.35 -37.51
CA THR A 6 73.79 2.31 -37.22
C THR A 6 73.33 3.19 -38.40
N LYS A 7 72.03 3.13 -38.71
CA LYS A 7 71.32 4.17 -39.47
C LYS A 7 70.06 4.61 -38.71
N ILE A 8 69.99 5.91 -38.50
CA ILE A 8 68.82 6.67 -38.04
C ILE A 8 67.71 6.54 -39.11
N ILE A 9 66.50 6.17 -38.70
CA ILE A 9 65.29 6.35 -39.50
C ILE A 9 64.31 7.19 -38.67
N VAL A 10 64.02 8.37 -39.20
CA VAL A 10 62.91 9.24 -38.83
C VAL A 10 61.62 8.54 -39.27
N VAL A 11 60.69 8.29 -38.34
CA VAL A 11 59.34 7.83 -38.69
C VAL A 11 58.35 8.96 -38.42
N LEU A 12 57.72 9.37 -39.52
CA LEU A 12 56.63 10.33 -39.59
C LEU A 12 55.43 9.92 -38.74
N SER A 13 54.87 10.94 -38.10
CA SER A 13 53.60 10.98 -37.41
C SER A 13 52.42 10.53 -38.28
N THR A 14 51.65 9.57 -37.78
CA THR A 14 50.23 9.40 -38.12
C THR A 14 49.45 9.38 -36.81
N LEU A 15 48.72 10.46 -36.56
CA LEU A 15 47.73 10.56 -35.48
C LEU A 15 46.55 9.64 -35.83
N PHE A 16 46.47 8.48 -35.19
CA PHE A 16 45.23 7.72 -35.14
C PHE A 16 44.42 8.19 -33.95
N SER A 17 43.33 8.89 -34.22
CA SER A 17 42.30 9.28 -33.27
C SER A 17 41.58 8.04 -32.75
N GLY A 18 42.16 7.38 -31.74
CA GLY A 18 41.48 6.38 -30.94
C GLY A 18 40.68 7.07 -29.84
N GLY A 19 39.42 7.42 -30.14
CA GLY A 19 38.48 7.79 -29.10
C GLY A 19 38.27 6.60 -28.18
N LEU A 20 38.81 6.66 -26.97
CA LEU A 20 38.36 5.86 -25.84
C LEU A 20 36.90 6.27 -25.59
N THR A 21 35.99 5.51 -26.18
CA THR A 21 34.61 5.45 -25.72
C THR A 21 34.69 4.84 -24.33
N PHE A 22 34.59 5.68 -23.30
CA PHE A 22 34.10 5.21 -22.01
C PHE A 22 32.72 4.63 -22.30
N ALA A 23 32.62 3.30 -22.30
CA ALA A 23 31.35 2.65 -22.06
C ALA A 23 30.87 3.22 -20.73
N GLY A 24 29.90 4.13 -20.79
CA GLY A 24 29.13 4.45 -19.61
C GLY A 24 28.53 3.13 -19.17
N ASP A 25 28.90 2.69 -17.97
CA ASP A 25 28.13 1.69 -17.26
C ASP A 25 26.70 2.20 -17.23
N THR A 26 25.89 1.68 -18.14
CA THR A 26 24.44 1.73 -18.03
C THR A 26 24.14 0.65 -17.01
N GLU A 27 24.42 0.95 -15.73
CA GLU A 27 23.60 0.38 -14.67
C GLU A 27 22.18 0.75 -15.06
N THR A 28 21.44 -0.20 -15.63
CA THR A 28 20.01 -0.05 -15.81
C THR A 28 19.44 0.08 -14.42
N GLU A 29 19.23 1.34 -13.99
CA GLU A 29 18.59 1.65 -12.72
C GLU A 29 17.26 0.88 -12.70
N GLN A 30 17.19 -0.14 -11.85
CA GLN A 30 16.09 -1.08 -11.83
C GLN A 30 14.81 -0.29 -11.52
N SER A 31 13.77 -0.43 -12.35
CA SER A 31 12.54 0.33 -12.10
C SER A 31 11.90 -0.13 -10.79
N TYR A 32 11.27 0.79 -10.05
CA TYR A 32 10.62 0.44 -8.78
C TYR A 32 9.58 -0.68 -8.97
N ALA A 33 8.94 -0.76 -10.15
CA ALA A 33 7.98 -1.81 -10.48
C ALA A 33 8.64 -3.20 -10.51
N GLN A 34 9.87 -3.29 -11.02
CA GLN A 34 10.65 -4.54 -11.00
C GLN A 34 11.04 -4.93 -9.57
N VAL A 35 11.51 -3.99 -8.77
CA VAL A 35 11.85 -4.24 -7.36
C VAL A 35 10.60 -4.71 -6.60
N PHE A 36 9.49 -3.97 -6.69
CA PHE A 36 8.28 -4.24 -5.93
C PHE A 36 7.60 -5.54 -6.35
N SER A 37 7.55 -5.85 -7.65
CA SER A 37 7.00 -7.13 -8.13
C SER A 37 7.84 -8.31 -7.65
N GLY A 38 9.18 -8.20 -7.68
CA GLY A 38 10.07 -9.23 -7.14
C GLY A 38 9.78 -9.56 -5.68
N LEU A 39 9.64 -8.53 -4.83
CA LEU A 39 9.32 -8.72 -3.41
C LEU A 39 8.01 -9.47 -3.16
N ALA A 40 6.96 -9.11 -3.90
CA ALA A 40 5.69 -9.79 -3.79
C ALA A 40 5.79 -11.25 -4.28
N MET A 41 6.42 -11.48 -5.43
CA MET A 41 6.59 -12.84 -5.98
C MET A 41 7.40 -13.74 -5.03
N ASP A 42 8.41 -13.22 -4.34
CA ASP A 42 9.22 -13.97 -3.38
C ASP A 42 8.43 -14.39 -2.12
N CYS A 43 7.33 -13.69 -1.79
CA CYS A 43 6.58 -13.94 -0.56
C CYS A 43 5.24 -14.64 -0.76
N ILE A 44 4.45 -14.35 -1.81
CA ILE A 44 3.02 -14.72 -1.85
C ILE A 44 2.70 -16.21 -1.76
N HIS A 45 3.66 -17.10 -2.05
CA HIS A 45 3.56 -18.55 -1.87
C HIS A 45 4.61 -19.14 -0.91
N LYS A 46 5.35 -18.29 -0.19
CA LYS A 46 6.31 -18.72 0.84
C LYS A 46 5.57 -19.02 2.14
N GLU A 47 5.41 -20.30 2.46
CA GLU A 47 4.56 -20.74 3.57
C GLU A 47 5.15 -20.46 4.98
N TYR A 48 6.48 -20.41 5.16
CA TYR A 48 7.10 -20.24 6.48
C TYR A 48 8.26 -19.23 6.47
N SER A 49 8.51 -18.51 7.58
CA SER A 49 7.69 -18.43 8.80
C SER A 49 6.36 -17.70 8.56
N ASN A 50 5.29 -18.12 9.23
CA ASN A 50 3.95 -17.53 9.09
C ASN A 50 3.25 -17.36 10.44
N LYS A 51 2.45 -16.31 10.57
CA LYS A 51 1.67 -15.94 11.74
C LYS A 51 0.18 -16.11 11.43
N ILE A 52 -0.45 -17.02 12.16
CA ILE A 52 -1.89 -17.22 12.11
C ILE A 52 -2.52 -16.63 13.37
N ALA A 53 -3.42 -15.68 13.19
CA ALA A 53 -4.20 -15.08 14.27
C ALA A 53 -5.69 -15.34 14.02
N HIS A 54 -6.20 -16.44 14.59
CA HIS A 54 -7.61 -16.80 14.52
C HIS A 54 -8.15 -17.32 15.85
N TYR A 55 -9.48 -17.36 15.98
CA TYR A 55 -10.10 -18.09 17.08
C TYR A 55 -10.07 -19.59 16.81
N MET A 56 -9.76 -20.35 17.85
CA MET A 56 -9.82 -21.79 17.83
C MET A 56 -10.96 -22.27 18.72
N THR A 57 -11.73 -23.20 18.20
CA THR A 57 -12.89 -23.81 18.85
C THR A 57 -12.74 -25.32 18.99
N SER A 58 -11.82 -25.93 18.23
CA SER A 58 -11.44 -27.34 18.33
C SER A 58 -10.04 -27.59 17.74
N ASP A 59 -9.54 -28.81 17.88
CA ASP A 59 -8.25 -29.23 17.30
C ASP A 59 -8.24 -29.18 15.76
N ASP A 60 -9.42 -29.25 15.11
CA ASP A 60 -9.54 -29.10 13.65
C ASP A 60 -9.10 -27.71 13.14
N ASP A 61 -8.96 -26.75 14.05
CA ASP A 61 -8.52 -25.40 13.74
C ASP A 61 -6.98 -25.27 13.71
N LEU A 62 -6.25 -26.27 14.21
CA LEU A 62 -4.78 -26.36 14.17
C LEU A 62 -4.29 -27.02 12.88
N LYS A 63 -4.15 -26.24 11.82
CA LYS A 63 -3.68 -26.72 10.51
C LYS A 63 -2.57 -25.85 9.92
N PRO A 64 -1.75 -26.39 9.00
CA PRO A 64 -0.79 -25.58 8.24
C PRO A 64 -1.46 -24.41 7.47
N PRO A 65 -0.75 -23.29 7.23
CA PRO A 65 -1.29 -22.13 6.52
C PRO A 65 -1.99 -22.48 5.20
N ARG A 66 -1.39 -23.34 4.37
CA ARG A 66 -1.94 -23.75 3.07
C ARG A 66 -3.25 -24.54 3.15
N GLU A 67 -3.57 -25.11 4.30
CA GLU A 67 -4.81 -25.87 4.54
C GLU A 67 -5.90 -24.96 5.11
N LEU A 68 -5.53 -23.93 5.87
CA LEU A 68 -6.46 -22.94 6.42
C LEU A 68 -6.81 -21.86 5.39
N TYR A 69 -5.81 -21.33 4.69
CA TYR A 69 -5.95 -20.17 3.80
C TYR A 69 -5.28 -20.43 2.45
N PRO A 70 -5.79 -21.37 1.64
CA PRO A 70 -5.09 -21.89 0.46
C PRO A 70 -4.85 -20.88 -0.68
N ALA A 71 -5.53 -19.73 -0.71
CA ALA A 71 -5.25 -18.65 -1.66
C ALA A 71 -4.22 -17.65 -1.09
N PHE A 72 -4.22 -17.44 0.23
CA PHE A 72 -3.47 -16.39 0.92
C PHE A 72 -2.57 -16.93 2.04
N TYR A 73 -1.94 -18.10 1.83
CA TYR A 73 -1.11 -18.77 2.85
C TYR A 73 0.33 -18.28 2.94
N GLY A 74 0.81 -17.55 1.93
CA GLY A 74 2.19 -17.10 1.87
C GLY A 74 2.44 -15.81 2.66
N CYS A 75 3.65 -15.27 2.50
CA CYS A 75 4.17 -14.11 3.22
C CYS A 75 4.09 -14.34 4.76
N PHE A 76 4.19 -13.26 5.53
CA PHE A 76 4.21 -13.34 6.99
C PHE A 76 2.86 -13.74 7.60
N ASP A 77 1.75 -13.26 7.03
CA ASP A 77 0.38 -13.61 7.45
C ASP A 77 -0.62 -13.40 6.28
N TRP A 78 -1.89 -13.67 6.55
CA TRP A 78 -2.96 -13.66 5.54
C TRP A 78 -3.05 -12.33 4.80
N HIS A 79 -3.15 -11.20 5.52
CA HIS A 79 -3.28 -9.90 4.84
C HIS A 79 -1.98 -9.50 4.14
N SER A 80 -0.81 -9.86 4.66
CA SER A 80 0.47 -9.68 3.94
C SER A 80 0.47 -10.40 2.60
N SER A 81 -0.12 -11.60 2.53
CA SER A 81 -0.34 -12.27 1.25
C SER A 81 -1.27 -11.47 0.35
N VAL A 82 -2.40 -10.98 0.87
CA VAL A 82 -3.34 -10.15 0.10
C VAL A 82 -2.67 -8.87 -0.42
N HIS A 83 -1.81 -8.21 0.36
CA HIS A 83 -0.99 -7.07 -0.07
C HIS A 83 -0.15 -7.38 -1.30
N GLY A 84 0.61 -8.49 -1.24
CA GLY A 84 1.44 -8.93 -2.35
C GLY A 84 0.61 -9.24 -3.59
N HIS A 85 -0.54 -9.89 -3.43
CA HIS A 85 -1.44 -10.16 -4.55
C HIS A 85 -2.02 -8.87 -5.17
N TRP A 86 -2.49 -7.92 -4.35
CA TRP A 86 -2.98 -6.62 -4.82
C TRP A 86 -1.88 -5.85 -5.57
N LEU A 87 -0.66 -5.82 -5.02
CA LEU A 87 0.50 -5.16 -5.63
C LEU A 87 0.74 -5.71 -7.04
N LEU A 88 0.79 -7.02 -7.19
CA LEU A 88 1.03 -7.68 -8.47
C LEU A 88 -0.06 -7.36 -9.50
N VAL A 89 -1.33 -7.38 -9.11
CA VAL A 89 -2.44 -6.97 -9.98
C VAL A 89 -2.32 -5.48 -10.36
N ARG A 90 -1.96 -4.61 -9.41
CA ARG A 90 -1.77 -3.18 -9.66
C ARG A 90 -0.67 -2.92 -10.68
N LEU A 91 0.47 -3.62 -10.56
CA LEU A 91 1.58 -3.48 -11.50
C LEU A 91 1.25 -4.06 -12.88
N LEU A 92 0.50 -5.15 -12.96
CA LEU A 92 -0.04 -5.62 -14.25
C LEU A 92 -0.94 -4.57 -14.91
N ASN A 93 -1.71 -3.80 -14.15
CA ASN A 93 -2.61 -2.79 -14.70
C ASN A 93 -1.91 -1.48 -15.08
N THR A 94 -0.79 -1.14 -14.45
CA THR A 94 -0.18 0.19 -14.54
C THR A 94 1.22 0.20 -15.17
N HIS A 95 1.95 -0.92 -15.07
CA HIS A 95 3.36 -1.03 -15.42
C HIS A 95 3.67 -2.38 -16.11
N GLU A 96 2.72 -2.93 -16.89
CA GLU A 96 2.85 -4.26 -17.50
C GLU A 96 4.14 -4.42 -18.32
N SER A 97 4.57 -3.36 -19.02
CA SER A 97 5.78 -3.36 -19.85
C SER A 97 7.09 -3.37 -19.04
N GLU A 98 7.04 -3.11 -17.74
CA GLU A 98 8.22 -3.03 -16.88
C GLU A 98 8.45 -4.30 -16.05
N VAL A 99 7.43 -5.15 -15.90
CA VAL A 99 7.45 -6.34 -15.05
C VAL A 99 7.38 -7.63 -15.87
N ASP A 100 7.73 -8.77 -15.26
CA ASP A 100 7.48 -10.08 -15.87
C ASP A 100 5.99 -10.46 -15.73
N GLY A 101 5.17 -9.92 -16.62
CA GLY A 101 3.73 -10.14 -16.58
C GLY A 101 3.33 -11.62 -16.70
N ALA A 102 4.13 -12.45 -17.39
CA ALA A 102 3.85 -13.87 -17.53
C ALA A 102 4.09 -14.62 -16.22
N ALA A 103 5.20 -14.36 -15.53
CA ALA A 103 5.49 -14.92 -14.21
C ALA A 103 4.42 -14.50 -13.18
N ILE A 104 4.05 -13.22 -13.17
CA ILE A 104 3.01 -12.70 -12.28
C ILE A 104 1.68 -13.42 -12.51
N ARG A 105 1.20 -13.51 -13.75
CA ARG A 105 -0.05 -14.21 -14.09
C ARG A 105 0.00 -15.68 -13.68
N HIS A 106 1.13 -16.35 -13.85
CA HIS A 106 1.31 -17.75 -13.41
C HIS A 106 1.10 -17.89 -11.90
N MET A 107 1.70 -17.02 -11.09
CA MET A 107 1.55 -17.05 -9.64
C MET A 107 0.12 -16.73 -9.20
N LEU A 108 -0.50 -15.69 -9.77
CA LEU A 108 -1.88 -15.33 -9.47
C LEU A 108 -2.87 -16.46 -9.83
N ASN A 109 -2.64 -17.17 -10.95
CA ASN A 109 -3.42 -18.35 -11.34
C ASN A 109 -3.33 -19.51 -10.34
N LYS A 110 -2.21 -19.66 -9.63
CA LYS A 110 -2.06 -20.66 -8.58
C LYS A 110 -2.88 -20.32 -7.33
N SER A 111 -3.04 -19.04 -7.00
CA SER A 111 -3.83 -18.58 -5.85
C SER A 111 -5.33 -18.52 -6.16
N PHE A 112 -5.70 -17.86 -7.26
CA PHE A 112 -7.09 -17.50 -7.58
C PHE A 112 -7.81 -18.59 -8.35
N THR A 113 -8.01 -19.73 -7.68
CA THR A 113 -8.81 -20.85 -8.18
C THR A 113 -10.10 -20.97 -7.38
N ALA A 114 -11.17 -21.49 -8.00
CA ALA A 114 -12.42 -21.78 -7.30
C ALA A 114 -12.21 -22.66 -6.06
N LYS A 115 -11.31 -23.64 -6.14
CA LYS A 115 -10.97 -24.55 -5.04
C LYS A 115 -10.34 -23.79 -3.86
N ASN A 116 -9.38 -22.92 -4.12
CA ASN A 116 -8.70 -22.19 -3.05
C ASN A 116 -9.65 -21.19 -2.40
N ILE A 117 -10.44 -20.43 -3.18
CA ILE A 117 -11.39 -19.48 -2.58
C ILE A 117 -12.50 -20.19 -1.78
N ALA A 118 -12.92 -21.39 -2.20
CA ALA A 118 -13.81 -22.22 -1.37
C ALA A 118 -13.16 -22.62 -0.04
N GLY A 119 -11.85 -22.90 -0.01
CA GLY A 119 -11.11 -23.17 1.22
C GLY A 119 -10.95 -21.93 2.11
N GLU A 120 -10.68 -20.75 1.53
CA GLU A 120 -10.68 -19.48 2.26
C GLU A 120 -12.02 -19.26 2.96
N LEU A 121 -13.13 -19.42 2.22
CA LEU A 121 -14.48 -19.28 2.76
C LEU A 121 -14.77 -20.29 3.87
N ALA A 122 -14.33 -21.54 3.71
CA ALA A 122 -14.52 -22.56 4.73
C ALA A 122 -13.88 -22.15 6.06
N SER A 123 -12.68 -21.54 6.03
CA SER A 123 -12.01 -21.03 7.23
C SER A 123 -12.61 -19.73 7.75
N TYR A 124 -12.96 -18.81 6.84
CA TYR A 124 -13.47 -17.47 7.14
C TYR A 124 -14.86 -17.50 7.79
N THR A 125 -15.66 -18.52 7.48
CA THR A 125 -17.05 -18.66 7.97
C THR A 125 -17.20 -19.59 9.18
N ARG A 126 -16.10 -20.12 9.73
CA ARG A 126 -16.16 -20.95 10.95
C ARG A 126 -16.74 -20.18 12.14
N PRO A 127 -17.33 -20.88 13.13
CA PRO A 127 -17.74 -20.25 14.39
C PRO A 127 -16.60 -19.44 15.03
N GLY A 128 -16.91 -18.24 15.50
CA GLY A 128 -15.93 -17.33 16.12
C GLY A 128 -15.11 -16.47 15.14
N MET A 129 -15.19 -16.70 13.83
CA MET A 129 -14.37 -16.00 12.83
C MET A 129 -14.94 -14.68 12.30
N LYS A 130 -16.09 -14.20 12.83
CA LYS A 130 -16.73 -12.96 12.36
C LYS A 130 -15.83 -11.71 12.40
N SER A 131 -14.83 -11.68 13.28
CA SER A 131 -13.88 -10.55 13.39
C SER A 131 -12.54 -10.79 12.70
N PHE A 132 -12.36 -11.93 12.01
CA PHE A 132 -11.11 -12.24 11.33
C PHE A 132 -10.78 -11.16 10.30
N GLU A 133 -9.53 -10.68 10.34
CA GLU A 133 -8.99 -9.63 9.45
C GLU A 133 -9.72 -8.27 9.50
N ARG A 134 -10.58 -8.06 10.50
CA ARG A 134 -11.31 -6.81 10.66
C ARG A 134 -10.45 -5.74 11.35
N PRO A 135 -10.41 -4.49 10.83
CA PRO A 135 -10.92 -4.06 9.52
C PRO A 135 -9.86 -4.12 8.40
N TYR A 136 -8.57 -4.25 8.75
CA TYR A 136 -7.45 -4.00 7.84
C TYR A 136 -7.29 -5.03 6.72
N GLY A 137 -7.22 -6.33 7.03
CA GLY A 137 -7.08 -7.34 5.98
C GLY A 137 -8.29 -7.36 5.05
N ILE A 138 -9.50 -7.09 5.58
CA ILE A 138 -10.70 -6.90 4.77
C ILE A 138 -10.54 -5.72 3.81
N ALA A 139 -10.05 -4.57 4.29
CA ALA A 139 -9.83 -3.40 3.44
C ALA A 139 -8.88 -3.70 2.25
N TRP A 140 -7.82 -4.48 2.47
CA TRP A 140 -6.90 -4.89 1.40
C TRP A 140 -7.48 -5.92 0.44
N LEU A 141 -8.30 -6.86 0.93
CA LEU A 141 -9.05 -7.76 0.06
C LEU A 141 -9.99 -6.98 -0.86
N LEU A 142 -10.66 -5.95 -0.32
CA LEU A 142 -11.53 -5.07 -1.12
C LEU A 142 -10.73 -4.23 -2.10
N GLN A 143 -9.52 -3.76 -1.76
CA GLN A 143 -8.65 -3.10 -2.74
C GLN A 143 -8.20 -4.06 -3.87
N LEU A 144 -7.88 -5.32 -3.56
CA LEU A 144 -7.58 -6.36 -4.55
C LEU A 144 -8.72 -6.52 -5.56
N THR A 145 -9.95 -6.70 -5.08
CA THR A 145 -11.09 -6.90 -5.97
C THR A 145 -11.52 -5.62 -6.69
N ALA A 146 -11.28 -4.43 -6.12
CA ALA A 146 -11.45 -3.16 -6.82
C ALA A 146 -10.46 -3.03 -7.99
N GLU A 147 -9.20 -3.40 -7.78
CA GLU A 147 -8.18 -3.37 -8.84
C GLU A 147 -8.51 -4.35 -9.98
N LEU A 148 -8.99 -5.55 -9.65
CA LEU A 148 -9.44 -6.52 -10.65
C LEU A 148 -10.64 -6.04 -11.47
N ARG A 149 -11.59 -5.31 -10.86
CA ARG A 149 -12.73 -4.70 -11.57
C ARG A 149 -12.31 -3.66 -12.60
N GLN A 150 -11.23 -2.94 -12.33
CA GLN A 150 -10.73 -1.88 -13.21
C GLN A 150 -9.78 -2.40 -14.29
N SER A 151 -9.35 -3.66 -14.18
CA SER A 151 -8.53 -4.32 -15.20
C SER A 151 -9.38 -4.73 -16.41
N SER A 152 -8.82 -4.58 -17.61
CA SER A 152 -9.47 -4.97 -18.87
C SER A 152 -9.22 -6.43 -19.29
N GLY A 153 -8.24 -7.11 -18.68
CA GLY A 153 -7.81 -8.44 -19.07
C GLY A 153 -8.76 -9.57 -18.67
N ASP A 154 -8.87 -10.62 -19.49
CA ASP A 154 -9.75 -11.76 -19.23
C ASP A 154 -9.34 -12.59 -18.01
N ASP A 155 -8.05 -12.63 -17.70
CA ASP A 155 -7.54 -13.19 -16.43
C ASP A 155 -8.14 -12.47 -15.22
N ALA A 156 -8.18 -11.13 -15.24
CA ALA A 156 -8.69 -10.36 -14.11
C ALA A 156 -10.19 -10.58 -13.88
N LYS A 157 -10.99 -10.67 -14.95
CA LYS A 157 -12.41 -11.03 -14.86
C LYS A 157 -12.59 -12.42 -14.25
N ARG A 158 -11.77 -13.39 -14.67
CA ARG A 158 -11.80 -14.76 -14.13
C ARG A 158 -11.42 -14.80 -12.64
N TRP A 159 -10.32 -14.14 -12.27
CA TRP A 159 -9.87 -14.07 -10.88
C TRP A 159 -10.89 -13.36 -9.99
N LEU A 160 -11.45 -12.24 -10.44
CA LEU A 160 -12.52 -11.54 -9.74
C LEU A 160 -13.72 -12.46 -9.51
N HIS A 161 -14.16 -13.18 -10.55
CA HIS A 161 -15.28 -14.12 -10.42
C HIS A 161 -15.04 -15.17 -9.32
N HIS A 162 -13.81 -15.68 -9.19
CA HIS A 162 -13.45 -16.60 -8.11
C HIS A 162 -13.46 -15.93 -6.73
N LEU A 163 -13.04 -14.66 -6.62
CA LEU A 163 -12.93 -13.91 -5.36
C LEU A 163 -14.26 -13.34 -4.84
N LEU A 164 -15.25 -13.13 -5.70
CA LEU A 164 -16.55 -12.53 -5.33
C LEU A 164 -17.22 -13.16 -4.10
N PRO A 165 -17.26 -14.49 -3.93
CA PRO A 165 -17.86 -15.09 -2.75
C PRO A 165 -17.18 -14.67 -1.42
N LEU A 166 -15.84 -14.59 -1.42
CA LEU A 166 -15.07 -14.16 -0.25
C LEU A 166 -15.25 -12.66 0.02
N GLU A 167 -15.28 -11.84 -1.04
CA GLU A 167 -15.61 -10.43 -0.95
C GLU A 167 -16.98 -10.20 -0.30
N GLN A 168 -18.02 -10.87 -0.80
CA GLN A 168 -19.39 -10.74 -0.29
C GLN A 168 -19.47 -11.08 1.20
N GLN A 169 -18.78 -12.14 1.63
CA GLN A 169 -18.71 -12.51 3.04
C GLN A 169 -18.01 -11.45 3.88
N ALA A 170 -16.90 -10.87 3.38
CA ALA A 170 -16.17 -9.83 4.08
C ALA A 170 -16.99 -8.53 4.21
N VAL A 171 -17.68 -8.12 3.14
CA VAL A 171 -18.62 -6.98 3.14
C VAL A 171 -19.74 -7.21 4.13
N SER A 172 -20.35 -8.40 4.12
CA SER A 172 -21.42 -8.77 5.06
C SER A 172 -20.96 -8.64 6.52
N ASN A 173 -19.76 -9.13 6.86
CA ASN A 173 -19.21 -9.03 8.20
C ASN A 173 -18.98 -7.58 8.65
N ILE A 174 -18.50 -6.71 7.74
CA ILE A 174 -18.33 -5.28 8.03
C ILE A 174 -19.70 -4.59 8.19
N SER A 175 -20.65 -4.85 7.29
CA SER A 175 -22.00 -4.30 7.36
C SER A 175 -22.71 -4.66 8.67
N GLU A 176 -22.53 -5.88 9.17
CA GLU A 176 -23.08 -6.30 10.47
C GLU A 176 -22.38 -5.63 11.66
N TRP A 177 -21.08 -5.36 11.55
CA TRP A 177 -20.29 -4.76 12.62
C TRP A 177 -20.45 -3.24 12.73
N LEU A 178 -20.55 -2.55 11.60
CA LEU A 178 -20.55 -1.08 11.51
C LEU A 178 -21.57 -0.40 12.45
N PRO A 179 -22.85 -0.84 12.53
CA PRO A 179 -23.83 -0.27 13.45
C PRO A 179 -23.52 -0.52 14.93
N LYS A 180 -22.68 -1.52 15.26
CA LYS A 180 -22.32 -1.90 16.64
C LYS A 180 -21.10 -1.14 17.16
N LEU A 181 -20.40 -0.39 16.30
CA LEU A 181 -19.18 0.32 16.66
C LEU A 181 -19.53 1.65 17.35
N SER A 182 -19.36 1.71 18.68
CA SER A 182 -19.67 2.91 19.47
C SER A 182 -18.60 4.01 19.42
N PHE A 183 -17.35 3.65 19.14
CA PHE A 183 -16.22 4.57 19.05
C PHE A 183 -15.34 4.22 17.87
N PRO A 184 -14.72 5.22 17.20
CA PRO A 184 -13.67 4.93 16.23
C PRO A 184 -12.42 4.38 16.93
N ILE A 185 -11.66 3.55 16.22
CA ILE A 185 -10.39 2.99 16.68
C ILE A 185 -9.26 3.79 16.04
N ARG A 186 -8.52 4.53 16.87
CA ARG A 186 -7.45 5.47 16.46
C ARG A 186 -6.04 4.96 16.75
N THR A 187 -5.84 3.65 16.80
CA THR A 187 -4.50 3.05 16.93
C THR A 187 -3.70 3.30 15.64
N GLY A 188 -2.37 3.40 15.69
CA GLY A 188 -1.56 3.47 14.47
C GLY A 188 -1.25 2.11 13.83
N GLU A 189 -2.04 1.08 14.16
CA GLU A 189 -1.90 -0.30 13.69
C GLU A 189 -3.18 -0.83 13.01
N HIS A 190 -3.19 -2.13 12.69
CA HIS A 190 -4.22 -2.87 11.94
C HIS A 190 -5.68 -2.64 12.40
N SER A 191 -5.94 -2.37 13.67
CA SER A 191 -7.31 -2.14 14.14
C SER A 191 -7.88 -0.77 13.74
N GLN A 192 -7.07 0.12 13.18
CA GLN A 192 -7.47 1.49 12.88
C GLN A 192 -8.64 1.56 11.89
N THR A 193 -9.69 2.27 12.28
CA THR A 193 -10.89 2.40 11.45
C THR A 193 -10.74 3.43 10.34
N ALA A 194 -10.03 4.54 10.56
CA ALA A 194 -9.97 5.62 9.57
C ALA A 194 -9.35 5.16 8.24
N PHE A 195 -8.16 4.57 8.31
CA PHE A 195 -7.47 4.00 7.16
C PHE A 195 -8.31 2.94 6.43
N ALA A 196 -8.80 1.93 7.17
CA ALA A 196 -9.54 0.82 6.58
C ALA A 196 -10.85 1.29 5.92
N PHE A 197 -11.57 2.22 6.56
CA PHE A 197 -12.81 2.78 6.01
C PHE A 197 -12.57 3.60 4.75
N GLY A 198 -11.44 4.32 4.65
CA GLY A 198 -11.08 5.06 3.44
C GLY A 198 -10.96 4.12 2.24
N LEU A 199 -10.23 3.01 2.41
CA LEU A 199 -10.07 1.99 1.37
C LEU A 199 -11.38 1.25 1.05
N MET A 200 -12.23 1.00 2.05
CA MET A 200 -13.54 0.39 1.86
C MET A 200 -14.48 1.30 1.05
N LEU A 201 -14.43 2.63 1.26
CA LEU A 201 -15.19 3.59 0.46
C LEU A 201 -14.73 3.62 -1.00
N ASP A 202 -13.41 3.58 -1.24
CA ASP A 202 -12.85 3.51 -2.59
C ASP A 202 -13.34 2.25 -3.31
N TRP A 203 -13.33 1.09 -2.63
CA TRP A 203 -13.92 -0.14 -3.18
C TRP A 203 -15.42 0.00 -3.44
N ALA A 204 -16.20 0.52 -2.49
CA ALA A 204 -17.66 0.61 -2.61
C ALA A 204 -18.08 1.41 -3.85
N HIS A 205 -17.35 2.51 -4.09
CA HIS A 205 -17.53 3.33 -5.28
C HIS A 205 -17.21 2.56 -6.57
N ILE A 206 -16.07 1.86 -6.63
CA ILE A 206 -15.63 1.08 -7.80
C ILE A 206 -16.54 -0.12 -8.07
N ALA A 207 -16.99 -0.80 -7.01
CA ALA A 207 -17.89 -1.95 -7.09
C ALA A 207 -19.34 -1.56 -7.40
N GLY A 208 -19.69 -0.28 -7.25
CA GLY A 208 -21.05 0.21 -7.38
C GLY A 208 -21.98 -0.20 -6.23
N ASP A 209 -21.42 -0.56 -5.07
CA ASP A 209 -22.19 -0.96 -3.88
C ASP A 209 -22.66 0.27 -3.11
N ARG A 210 -23.76 0.86 -3.60
CA ARG A 210 -24.33 2.10 -3.06
C ARG A 210 -24.88 1.94 -1.64
N GLU A 211 -25.34 0.75 -1.29
CA GLU A 211 -25.90 0.47 0.05
C GLU A 211 -24.78 0.47 1.09
N PHE A 212 -23.70 -0.27 0.83
CA PHE A 212 -22.53 -0.28 1.70
C PHE A 212 -21.87 1.10 1.77
N GLU A 213 -21.72 1.80 0.64
CA GLU A 213 -21.16 3.15 0.60
C GLU A 213 -21.95 4.11 1.49
N ALA A 214 -23.29 4.09 1.40
CA ALA A 214 -24.16 4.93 2.22
C ALA A 214 -24.07 4.60 3.71
N LEU A 215 -24.10 3.31 4.06
CA LEU A 215 -23.93 2.83 5.44
C LEU A 215 -22.60 3.34 6.02
N LEU A 216 -21.50 3.11 5.30
CA LEU A 216 -20.17 3.49 5.76
C LEU A 216 -20.02 5.01 5.88
N LYS A 217 -20.49 5.79 4.89
CA LYS A 217 -20.50 7.26 4.96
C LYS A 217 -21.31 7.80 6.15
N SER A 218 -22.44 7.18 6.50
CA SER A 218 -23.21 7.56 7.69
C SER A 218 -22.39 7.31 8.95
N ARG A 219 -21.85 6.10 9.13
CA ARG A 219 -21.05 5.75 10.29
C ARG A 219 -19.81 6.63 10.44
N VAL A 220 -19.11 6.94 9.34
CA VAL A 220 -17.95 7.83 9.37
C VAL A 220 -18.33 9.23 9.85
N ARG A 221 -19.43 9.81 9.35
CA ARG A 221 -19.91 11.12 9.84
C ARG A 221 -20.21 11.09 11.34
N GLU A 222 -20.90 10.05 11.81
CA GLU A 222 -21.25 9.92 13.23
C GLU A 222 -20.01 9.77 14.13
N LEU A 223 -18.97 9.08 13.65
CA LEU A 223 -17.78 8.79 14.46
C LEU A 223 -16.73 9.91 14.44
N TYR A 224 -16.63 10.68 13.35
CA TYR A 224 -15.50 11.58 13.11
C TYR A 224 -15.86 13.03 12.79
N ALA A 225 -17.09 13.36 12.38
CA ALA A 225 -17.40 14.71 11.91
C ALA A 225 -17.28 15.79 13.01
N GLY A 226 -17.43 15.40 14.28
CA GLY A 226 -17.29 16.28 15.43
C GLY A 226 -15.87 16.40 16.00
N ASP A 227 -14.89 15.68 15.45
CA ASP A 227 -13.53 15.72 15.96
C ASP A 227 -12.84 17.05 15.60
N VAL A 228 -12.10 17.58 16.57
CA VAL A 228 -11.35 18.84 16.49
C VAL A 228 -10.03 18.70 17.23
N ASN A 229 -9.05 19.55 16.94
CA ASN A 229 -7.75 19.58 17.63
C ASN A 229 -7.05 18.21 17.70
N CYS A 230 -6.87 17.53 16.56
CA CYS A 230 -6.26 16.20 16.57
C CYS A 230 -4.87 16.22 17.25
N PRO A 231 -4.60 15.33 18.23
CA PRO A 231 -3.41 15.43 19.07
C PRO A 231 -2.17 14.82 18.39
N LEU A 232 -1.58 15.54 17.43
CA LEU A 232 -0.33 15.12 16.77
C LEU A 232 0.82 14.86 17.76
N ALA A 233 0.79 15.46 18.95
CA ALA A 233 1.78 15.21 19.99
C ALA A 233 1.81 13.74 20.50
N TYR A 234 0.78 12.95 20.22
CA TYR A 234 0.69 11.54 20.61
C TYR A 234 1.08 10.57 19.49
N GLU A 235 1.35 11.04 18.27
CA GLU A 235 1.81 10.20 17.18
C GLU A 235 3.19 10.65 16.63
N PRO A 236 4.09 9.70 16.32
CA PRO A 236 3.86 8.26 16.32
C PRO A 236 3.99 7.60 17.69
N SER A 237 3.23 6.54 17.92
CA SER A 237 3.59 5.47 18.86
C SER A 237 4.69 4.60 18.24
N GLY A 238 5.49 3.92 19.07
CA GLY A 238 6.70 3.22 18.63
C GLY A 238 6.50 2.04 17.65
N GLN A 239 5.27 1.70 17.29
CA GLN A 239 4.94 0.60 16.38
C GLN A 239 3.92 1.01 15.30
N ASP A 240 3.72 2.31 15.11
CA ASP A 240 2.75 2.81 14.15
C ASP A 240 3.25 2.59 12.72
N PHE A 241 2.38 2.06 11.86
CA PHE A 241 2.52 2.14 10.39
C PHE A 241 1.40 2.97 9.74
N LEU A 242 0.43 3.42 10.54
CA LEU A 242 -0.65 4.31 10.15
C LEU A 242 -0.69 5.49 11.13
N SER A 243 -0.97 6.68 10.61
CA SER A 243 -1.15 7.88 11.43
C SER A 243 -2.62 8.03 11.82
N PRO A 244 -2.97 8.03 13.12
CA PRO A 244 -4.33 8.31 13.58
C PRO A 244 -4.94 9.60 12.98
N CYS A 245 -4.24 10.73 13.09
CA CYS A 245 -4.76 12.02 12.66
C CYS A 245 -4.78 12.16 11.14
N ILE A 246 -3.72 11.76 10.45
CA ILE A 246 -3.63 11.93 8.99
C ILE A 246 -4.58 10.96 8.27
N ALA A 247 -4.78 9.74 8.78
CA ALA A 247 -5.76 8.81 8.22
C ALA A 247 -7.20 9.29 8.41
N GLU A 248 -7.51 9.94 9.54
CA GLU A 248 -8.82 10.53 9.76
C GLU A 248 -9.11 11.66 8.77
N ALA A 249 -8.16 12.57 8.55
CA ALA A 249 -8.31 13.61 7.54
C ALA A 249 -8.41 13.06 6.11
N ASP A 250 -7.62 12.03 5.77
CA ASP A 250 -7.71 11.34 4.46
C ASP A 250 -9.03 10.58 4.27
N LEU A 251 -9.62 10.05 5.35
CA LEU A 251 -10.97 9.50 5.31
C LEU A 251 -12.03 10.60 5.10
N MET A 252 -11.95 11.70 5.86
CA MET A 252 -12.98 12.74 5.83
C MET A 252 -13.07 13.45 4.48
N ARG A 253 -11.97 13.57 3.73
CA ARG A 253 -12.03 14.08 2.34
C ARG A 253 -12.84 13.20 1.37
N ARG A 254 -13.03 11.91 1.67
CA ARG A 254 -13.86 11.00 0.86
C ARG A 254 -15.34 11.10 1.20
N VAL A 255 -15.66 11.65 2.37
CA VAL A 255 -17.02 11.69 2.92
C VAL A 255 -17.65 13.06 2.76
N LEU A 256 -16.89 14.12 2.99
CA LEU A 256 -17.34 15.51 2.90
C LEU A 256 -17.17 16.07 1.48
N THR A 257 -17.98 17.07 1.13
CA THR A 257 -17.71 17.89 -0.06
C THR A 257 -16.44 18.71 0.13
N ARG A 258 -15.80 19.18 -0.96
CA ARG A 258 -14.55 19.98 -0.85
C ARG A 258 -14.68 21.21 0.06
N PRO A 259 -15.76 22.02 0.00
CA PRO A 259 -15.92 23.16 0.91
C PRO A 259 -16.09 22.73 2.38
N GLU A 260 -16.90 21.70 2.64
CA GLU A 260 -17.11 21.15 3.98
C GLU A 260 -15.79 20.60 4.56
N PHE A 261 -15.04 19.84 3.75
CA PHE A 261 -13.74 19.29 4.15
C PHE A 261 -12.72 20.39 4.46
N SER A 262 -12.62 21.41 3.62
CA SER A 262 -11.70 22.53 3.84
C SER A 262 -11.99 23.28 5.14
N SER A 263 -13.28 23.46 5.48
CA SER A 263 -13.72 24.02 6.76
C SER A 263 -13.38 23.09 7.92
N TRP A 264 -13.81 21.82 7.85
CA TRP A 264 -13.57 20.81 8.88
C TRP A 264 -12.07 20.63 9.18
N LEU A 265 -11.21 20.65 8.16
CA LEU A 265 -9.75 20.54 8.32
C LEU A 265 -9.16 21.71 9.13
N THR A 266 -9.78 22.89 9.10
CA THR A 266 -9.37 24.03 9.91
C THR A 266 -9.59 23.75 11.40
N ASP A 267 -10.74 23.19 11.76
CA ASP A 267 -11.07 22.86 13.14
C ASP A 267 -10.30 21.62 13.64
N PHE A 268 -10.04 20.69 12.72
CA PHE A 268 -9.29 19.47 13.00
C PHE A 268 -7.79 19.71 13.22
N PHE A 269 -7.17 20.57 12.39
CA PHE A 269 -5.78 21.01 12.52
C PHE A 269 -5.66 22.54 12.62
N PRO A 270 -6.00 23.17 13.75
CA PRO A 270 -5.99 24.63 13.88
C PRO A 270 -4.58 25.25 13.79
N THR A 271 -3.54 24.44 13.96
CA THR A 271 -2.13 24.87 13.83
C THR A 271 -1.58 24.72 12.41
N LEU A 272 -2.34 24.12 11.48
CA LEU A 272 -1.99 24.02 10.06
C LEU A 272 -2.38 25.32 9.35
N THR A 273 -1.39 26.17 9.13
CA THR A 273 -1.53 27.51 8.55
C THR A 273 -0.44 27.74 7.49
N ALA A 274 -0.49 28.86 6.77
CA ALA A 274 0.55 29.26 5.82
C ALA A 274 1.98 29.33 6.43
N LYS A 275 2.08 29.47 7.76
CA LYS A 275 3.35 29.60 8.50
C LYS A 275 3.83 28.28 9.11
N THR A 276 3.10 27.19 8.89
CA THR A 276 3.47 25.88 9.41
C THR A 276 4.80 25.43 8.81
N GLY A 277 5.77 25.14 9.68
CA GLY A 277 7.11 24.72 9.28
C GLY A 277 7.24 23.20 9.15
N SER A 278 8.45 22.75 8.82
CA SER A 278 8.79 21.33 8.67
C SER A 278 8.68 20.49 9.95
N ASN A 279 8.56 21.14 11.11
CA ASN A 279 8.42 20.48 12.41
C ASN A 279 6.97 20.07 12.74
N TRP A 280 5.99 20.39 11.89
CA TRP A 280 4.58 20.07 12.13
C TRP A 280 4.31 18.56 12.11
N LEU A 281 4.91 17.85 11.15
CA LEU A 281 4.82 16.41 11.02
C LEU A 281 6.16 15.90 10.49
N VAL A 282 7.02 15.44 11.39
CA VAL A 282 8.38 15.01 11.07
C VAL A 282 8.37 13.52 10.67
N PRO A 283 9.12 13.11 9.63
CA PRO A 283 9.33 11.70 9.31
C PRO A 283 9.82 10.90 10.52
N ALA A 284 9.24 9.72 10.71
CA ALA A 284 9.67 8.80 11.76
C ALA A 284 11.01 8.15 11.38
N THR A 285 11.85 7.90 12.38
CA THR A 285 13.14 7.22 12.20
C THR A 285 13.05 5.79 12.73
N VAL A 286 13.46 4.82 11.93
CA VAL A 286 13.60 3.43 12.37
C VAL A 286 14.99 3.22 12.97
N THR A 287 15.05 2.79 14.22
CA THR A 287 16.31 2.55 14.93
C THR A 287 16.83 1.12 14.76
N ASP A 288 15.94 0.15 14.51
CA ASP A 288 16.27 -1.24 14.19
C ASP A 288 15.24 -1.81 13.21
N LYS A 289 15.65 -2.06 11.96
CA LYS A 289 14.79 -2.60 10.89
C LYS A 289 14.60 -4.12 10.96
N SER A 290 15.33 -4.80 11.84
CA SER A 290 15.18 -6.23 12.08
C SER A 290 14.04 -6.55 13.06
N ASP A 291 13.63 -5.58 13.87
CA ASP A 291 12.42 -5.66 14.69
C ASP A 291 11.20 -5.34 13.82
N GLY A 292 10.29 -6.31 13.69
CA GLY A 292 9.10 -6.17 12.84
C GLY A 292 8.16 -5.06 13.26
N LYS A 293 8.14 -4.68 14.54
CA LYS A 293 7.32 -3.58 15.05
C LYS A 293 7.98 -2.23 14.85
N LEU A 294 9.30 -2.12 14.99
CA LEU A 294 10.00 -0.86 14.73
C LEU A 294 10.03 -0.55 13.22
N ALA A 295 10.15 -1.58 12.37
CA ALA A 295 10.08 -1.45 10.92
C ALA A 295 8.74 -0.87 10.41
N HIS A 296 7.67 -0.91 11.23
CA HIS A 296 6.39 -0.26 10.89
C HIS A 296 6.53 1.24 10.61
N LEU A 297 7.47 1.93 11.25
CA LEU A 297 7.66 3.37 11.09
C LEU A 297 8.12 3.74 9.66
N ASP A 298 8.75 2.83 8.91
CA ASP A 298 9.02 3.04 7.48
C ASP A 298 7.69 3.10 6.69
N GLY A 299 6.76 2.19 7.00
CA GLY A 299 5.42 2.18 6.41
C GLY A 299 4.57 3.36 6.86
N LEU A 300 4.79 3.90 8.07
CA LEU A 300 4.16 5.13 8.53
C LEU A 300 4.53 6.32 7.67
N ASN A 301 5.81 6.45 7.30
CA ASN A 301 6.24 7.53 6.41
C ASN A 301 5.54 7.42 5.04
N THR A 302 5.53 6.21 4.46
CA THR A 302 4.86 5.98 3.17
C THR A 302 3.36 6.23 3.24
N SER A 303 2.68 5.76 4.29
CA SER A 303 1.24 5.96 4.45
C SER A 303 0.87 7.41 4.69
N ARG A 304 1.62 8.13 5.53
CA ARG A 304 1.48 9.59 5.69
C ARG A 304 1.63 10.31 4.36
N ALA A 305 2.60 9.92 3.52
CA ALA A 305 2.85 10.58 2.25
C ALA A 305 1.62 10.55 1.31
N TRP A 306 1.01 9.38 1.05
CA TRP A 306 -0.15 9.32 0.15
C TRP A 306 -1.39 9.94 0.77
N MET A 307 -1.55 9.86 2.10
CA MET A 307 -2.70 10.46 2.78
C MET A 307 -2.60 11.99 2.76
N LEU A 308 -1.39 12.55 2.93
CA LEU A 308 -1.12 13.97 2.72
C LEU A 308 -1.37 14.39 1.26
N GLU A 309 -1.04 13.54 0.27
CA GLU A 309 -1.35 13.79 -1.14
C GLU A 309 -2.86 13.90 -1.35
N GLY A 310 -3.64 12.98 -0.79
CA GLY A 310 -5.09 12.99 -0.82
C GLY A 310 -5.70 14.23 -0.14
N ILE A 311 -5.25 14.56 1.08
CA ILE A 311 -5.70 15.75 1.81
C ILE A 311 -5.44 17.01 0.98
N THR A 312 -4.24 17.13 0.41
CA THR A 312 -3.84 18.26 -0.43
C THR A 312 -4.69 18.35 -1.69
N SER A 313 -5.02 17.23 -2.34
CA SER A 313 -5.85 17.24 -3.56
C SER A 313 -7.29 17.69 -3.31
N ALA A 314 -7.79 17.56 -2.09
CA ALA A 314 -9.14 17.97 -1.71
C ALA A 314 -9.27 19.47 -1.39
N LEU A 315 -8.14 20.17 -1.20
CA LEU A 315 -8.14 21.61 -0.93
C LEU A 315 -8.20 22.46 -2.22
N PRO A 316 -8.85 23.64 -2.18
CA PRO A 316 -8.80 24.61 -3.28
C PRO A 316 -7.36 24.94 -3.69
N LEU A 317 -7.10 25.16 -4.98
CA LEU A 317 -5.74 25.37 -5.51
C LEU A 317 -4.99 26.57 -4.86
N ASN A 318 -5.73 27.57 -4.36
CA ASN A 318 -5.21 28.75 -3.69
C ASN A 318 -5.23 28.66 -2.15
N ASP A 319 -5.55 27.49 -1.58
CA ASP A 319 -5.56 27.28 -0.14
C ASP A 319 -4.13 27.36 0.43
N VAL A 320 -3.92 28.23 1.41
CA VAL A 320 -2.59 28.53 1.98
C VAL A 320 -1.98 27.34 2.74
N ARG A 321 -2.78 26.33 3.10
CA ARG A 321 -2.30 25.12 3.78
C ARG A 321 -1.65 24.11 2.82
N ARG A 322 -1.80 24.29 1.51
CA ARG A 322 -1.22 23.37 0.51
C ARG A 322 0.31 23.34 0.59
N GLN A 323 0.96 24.49 0.65
CA GLN A 323 2.42 24.57 0.70
C GLN A 323 3.05 23.77 1.86
N PRO A 324 2.63 23.93 3.13
CA PRO A 324 3.17 23.11 4.21
C PRO A 324 2.80 21.63 4.11
N LEU A 325 1.61 21.28 3.60
CA LEU A 325 1.23 19.88 3.35
C LEU A 325 2.11 19.23 2.27
N GLU A 326 2.38 19.95 1.17
CA GLU A 326 3.26 19.49 0.08
C GLU A 326 4.71 19.30 0.57
N ALA A 327 5.19 20.17 1.46
CA ALA A 327 6.50 20.02 2.08
C ALA A 327 6.58 18.78 2.99
N ALA A 328 5.56 18.54 3.83
CA ALA A 328 5.48 17.36 4.68
C ALA A 328 5.38 16.07 3.84
N LEU A 329 4.54 16.09 2.80
CA LEU A 329 4.40 15.01 1.82
C LEU A 329 5.75 14.65 1.20
N ALA A 330 6.49 15.64 0.69
CA ALA A 330 7.78 15.40 0.05
C ALA A 330 8.79 14.75 1.01
N ALA A 331 8.84 15.22 2.26
CA ALA A 331 9.73 14.66 3.29
C ALA A 331 9.37 13.20 3.63
N HIS A 332 8.08 12.91 3.85
CA HIS A 332 7.60 11.56 4.13
C HIS A 332 7.74 10.61 2.95
N ARG A 333 7.45 11.08 1.73
CA ARG A 333 7.64 10.29 0.49
C ARG A 333 9.10 9.88 0.34
N LYS A 334 10.03 10.83 0.52
CA LYS A 334 11.46 10.52 0.46
C LYS A 334 11.84 9.47 1.49
N ALA A 335 11.51 9.69 2.77
CA ALA A 335 11.86 8.76 3.84
C ALA A 335 11.27 7.35 3.62
N GLY A 336 10.00 7.28 3.20
CA GLY A 336 9.30 6.01 2.95
C GLY A 336 9.87 5.24 1.75
N LEU A 337 10.14 5.90 0.63
CA LEU A 337 10.67 5.24 -0.57
C LEU A 337 12.14 4.81 -0.40
N ASP A 338 12.98 5.65 0.24
CA ASP A 338 14.37 5.30 0.53
C ASP A 338 14.45 4.00 1.34
N ALA A 339 13.52 3.78 2.28
CA ALA A 339 13.45 2.56 3.08
C ALA A 339 13.10 1.30 2.27
N VAL A 340 12.37 1.42 1.15
CA VAL A 340 11.98 0.27 0.32
C VAL A 340 12.98 0.03 -0.80
N LEU A 341 13.52 1.07 -1.41
CA LEU A 341 14.41 0.96 -2.57
C LEU A 341 15.89 0.83 -2.19
N GLY A 342 16.32 1.46 -1.09
CA GLY A 342 17.74 1.59 -0.74
C GLY A 342 18.20 0.83 0.51
N ASP A 343 17.29 0.45 1.41
CA ASP A 343 17.66 -0.08 2.74
C ASP A 343 16.57 -0.99 3.33
N MET A 344 16.15 -1.98 2.53
CA MET A 344 15.01 -2.84 2.85
C MET A 344 15.44 -4.11 3.60
N HIS A 345 14.80 -4.36 4.73
CA HIS A 345 14.91 -5.60 5.50
C HIS A 345 13.68 -6.49 5.33
N TYR A 346 13.79 -7.81 5.55
CA TYR A 346 12.69 -8.77 5.34
C TYR A 346 11.42 -8.45 6.14
N MET A 347 11.58 -7.89 7.34
CA MET A 347 10.44 -7.46 8.18
C MET A 347 9.61 -6.34 7.55
N GLY A 348 10.17 -5.57 6.61
CA GLY A 348 9.42 -4.63 5.77
C GLY A 348 9.05 -5.21 4.40
N SER A 349 9.90 -6.08 3.83
CA SER A 349 9.82 -6.50 2.42
C SER A 349 8.53 -7.21 2.03
N HIS A 350 7.82 -7.83 2.98
CA HIS A 350 6.61 -8.59 2.69
C HIS A 350 5.33 -7.73 2.56
N TRP A 351 5.38 -6.44 2.89
CA TRP A 351 4.20 -5.55 2.79
C TRP A 351 4.54 -4.12 2.36
N LEU A 352 5.72 -3.57 2.68
CA LEU A 352 6.10 -2.18 2.34
C LEU A 352 6.08 -1.91 0.84
N GLY A 353 6.40 -2.90 0.00
CA GLY A 353 6.28 -2.78 -1.46
C GLY A 353 4.86 -2.42 -1.90
N SER A 354 3.83 -2.91 -1.19
CA SER A 354 2.44 -2.57 -1.50
C SER A 354 2.11 -1.13 -1.10
N PHE A 355 2.64 -0.66 0.03
CA PHE A 355 2.52 0.74 0.47
C PHE A 355 3.20 1.68 -0.53
N ALA A 356 4.43 1.36 -0.93
CA ALA A 356 5.16 2.13 -1.93
C ALA A 356 4.45 2.11 -3.30
N THR A 357 3.92 0.97 -3.71
CA THR A 357 3.10 0.88 -4.94
C THR A 357 1.83 1.72 -4.85
N TYR A 358 1.16 1.77 -3.69
CA TYR A 358 -0.02 2.62 -3.49
C TYR A 358 0.33 4.10 -3.68
N LEU A 359 1.46 4.55 -3.12
CA LEU A 359 1.98 5.89 -3.27
C LEU A 359 2.39 6.21 -4.72
N GLU A 360 3.26 5.40 -5.32
CA GLU A 360 3.81 5.65 -6.66
C GLU A 360 2.73 5.61 -7.75
N THR A 361 1.75 4.72 -7.60
CA THR A 361 0.63 4.60 -8.57
C THR A 361 -0.58 5.47 -8.24
N LYS A 362 -0.49 6.31 -7.18
CA LYS A 362 -1.54 7.25 -6.75
C LYS A 362 -2.92 6.61 -6.58
N ARG A 363 -2.97 5.36 -6.06
CA ARG A 363 -4.18 4.51 -6.05
C ARG A 363 -5.40 5.17 -5.39
N GLY A 364 -5.19 5.95 -4.33
CA GLY A 364 -6.24 6.58 -3.52
C GLY A 364 -6.72 7.96 -3.99
N LEU A 365 -6.22 8.45 -5.12
CA LEU A 365 -6.68 9.69 -5.73
C LEU A 365 -7.77 9.38 -6.75
N ALA A 366 -8.87 10.12 -6.71
CA ALA A 366 -9.83 10.06 -7.80
C ALA A 366 -9.11 10.54 -9.07
N ILE A 367 -9.10 9.70 -10.12
CA ILE A 367 -8.80 10.18 -11.45
C ILE A 367 -9.96 11.10 -11.80
N GLU A 368 -9.76 12.42 -11.66
CA GLU A 368 -10.67 13.37 -12.27
C GLU A 368 -10.71 13.01 -13.75
N ALA A 369 -11.87 12.49 -14.21
CA ALA A 369 -12.16 12.47 -15.62
C ALA A 369 -12.01 13.92 -16.07
N GLY A 370 -11.02 14.16 -16.92
CA GLY A 370 -10.53 15.50 -17.25
C GLY A 370 -11.66 16.47 -17.62
N ASN A 371 -11.42 17.73 -17.26
CA ASN A 371 -12.17 18.87 -17.81
C ASN A 371 -12.29 18.80 -19.33
#